data_AF-A0A258CET5-F1
#
_entry.id   AF-A0A258CET5-F1
#
_cell.length_a   1.000
_cell.length_b   1.000
_cell.length_c   1.000
_cell.angle_alpha   90.00
_cell.angle_beta   90.00
_cell.angle_gamma   90.00
#
_symmetry.space_group_name_H-M   'P 1'
#
loop_
_entity.id
_entity.type
_entity.pdbx_description
1 polymer ?
#
loop_
_entity_poly.entity_id
_entity_poly.type
_entity_poly.pdbx_seq_one_letter_code
_entity_poly.pdbx_strand_id
1 'polypeptide(L)'
;MRALAEFIMRGRMQAIVVVAGSAALPMLFWLCAAAGSLVLLRRGLNDALGVLVWAVLPALAWWYFGDPRTLLVLLGTFGLALLLRSQNAWPRVMLCSVGLGLLYAVALGAVFGEPIAALATELQKVLPDMLSQAYQQLSVEERARLEALLIPVLTGLLAALLQIVTLLSLILGRFWQA
;
A
#
# COMPACT_ATOMS: atom_id res chain seq x y z
N MET A 1 0.95 22.67 3.03
CA MET A 1 0.47 21.40 3.63
C MET A 1 -0.08 21.55 5.06
N ARG A 2 0.37 22.49 5.90
CA ARG A 2 -0.20 22.73 7.25
C ARG A 2 -1.73 22.95 7.23
N ALA A 3 -2.25 23.69 6.25
CA ALA A 3 -3.69 23.95 6.12
C ALA A 3 -4.56 22.67 6.03
N LEU A 4 -4.08 21.62 5.33
CA LEU A 4 -4.80 20.35 5.23
C LEU A 4 -4.77 19.60 6.56
N ALA A 5 -3.61 19.54 7.22
CA ALA A 5 -3.48 18.95 8.55
C ALA A 5 -4.36 19.66 9.58
N GLU A 6 -4.36 20.99 9.56
CA GLU A 6 -5.25 21.82 10.39
C GLU A 6 -6.72 21.51 10.09
N PHE A 7 -7.11 21.43 8.82
CA PHE A 7 -8.47 21.08 8.43
C PHE A 7 -8.91 19.71 8.95
N ILE A 8 -8.08 18.67 8.76
CA ILE A 8 -8.32 17.32 9.29
C ILE A 8 -8.48 17.38 10.82
N MET A 9 -7.67 18.20 11.50
CA MET A 9 -7.66 18.29 12.96
C MET A 9 -8.75 19.21 13.55
N ARG A 10 -9.46 20.02 12.74
CA ARG A 10 -10.55 20.91 13.21
C ARG A 10 -11.73 20.16 13.84
N GLY A 11 -11.95 18.89 13.47
CA GLY A 11 -13.01 18.09 14.07
C GLY A 11 -13.10 16.68 13.51
N ARG A 12 -13.98 15.85 14.07
CA ARG A 12 -14.17 14.45 13.64
C ARG A 12 -14.77 14.36 12.23
N MET A 13 -15.74 15.23 11.91
CA MET A 13 -16.39 15.22 10.60
C MET A 13 -15.44 15.60 9.46
N GLN A 14 -14.57 16.58 9.68
CA GLN A 14 -13.56 17.00 8.70
C GLN A 14 -12.58 15.86 8.42
N ALA A 15 -12.13 15.16 9.46
CA ALA A 15 -11.29 13.99 9.32
C ALA A 15 -11.97 12.86 8.53
N ILE A 16 -13.25 12.56 8.84
CA ILE A 16 -14.02 11.54 8.12
C ILE A 16 -14.16 11.88 6.64
N VAL A 17 -14.50 13.14 6.29
CA VAL A 17 -14.67 13.55 4.89
C VAL A 17 -13.37 13.38 4.11
N VAL A 18 -12.23 13.80 4.67
CA VAL A 18 -10.93 13.65 4.00
C VAL A 18 -10.57 12.19 3.83
N VAL A 19 -10.68 11.40 4.88
CA VAL A 19 -10.29 9.99 4.90
C VAL A 19 -11.20 9.15 4.01
N ALA A 20 -12.53 9.23 4.18
CA ALA A 20 -13.47 8.48 3.35
C ALA A 20 -13.45 8.94 1.88
N GLY A 21 -13.38 10.25 1.64
CA GLY A 21 -13.32 10.81 0.28
C GLY A 21 -12.05 10.41 -0.47
N SER A 22 -10.91 10.37 0.22
CA SER A 22 -9.65 9.92 -0.39
C SER A 22 -9.55 8.40 -0.51
N ALA A 23 -10.17 7.62 0.39
CA ALA A 23 -10.28 6.16 0.26
C ALA A 23 -11.17 5.73 -0.92
N ALA A 24 -12.20 6.52 -1.22
CA ALA A 24 -13.09 6.29 -2.34
C ALA A 24 -12.43 6.56 -3.72
N LEU A 25 -11.24 7.17 -3.75
CA LEU A 25 -10.52 7.47 -4.98
C LEU A 25 -9.25 6.60 -5.09
N PRO A 26 -9.14 5.70 -6.09
CA PRO A 26 -8.03 4.77 -6.22
C PRO A 26 -6.63 5.41 -6.28
N MET A 27 -6.52 6.67 -6.70
CA MET A 27 -5.23 7.37 -6.74
C MET A 27 -4.89 8.10 -5.44
N LEU A 28 -5.84 8.24 -4.51
CA LEU A 28 -5.68 9.01 -3.27
C LEU A 28 -5.68 8.16 -2.00
N PHE A 29 -5.61 6.83 -2.09
CA PHE A 29 -5.56 5.98 -0.89
C PHE A 29 -4.36 6.29 0.01
N TRP A 30 -3.23 6.73 -0.56
CA TRP A 30 -2.04 7.13 0.20
C TRP A 30 -2.32 8.36 1.07
N LEU A 31 -3.18 9.28 0.60
CA LEU A 31 -3.63 10.45 1.34
C LEU A 31 -4.56 10.04 2.48
N CYS A 32 -5.46 9.09 2.21
CA CYS A 32 -6.31 8.49 3.24
C CYS A 32 -5.47 7.87 4.37
N ALA A 33 -4.45 7.07 4.01
CA ALA A 33 -3.54 6.45 4.95
C ALA A 33 -2.76 7.49 5.78
N ALA A 34 -2.26 8.54 5.12
CA ALA A 34 -1.56 9.64 5.80
C ALA A 34 -2.49 10.39 6.76
N ALA A 35 -3.69 10.77 6.32
CA ALA A 35 -4.68 11.47 7.14
C ALA A 35 -5.15 10.63 8.34
N GLY A 36 -5.45 9.35 8.12
CA GLY A 36 -5.81 8.41 9.19
C GLY A 36 -4.67 8.22 10.20
N SER A 37 -3.43 8.09 9.71
CA SER A 37 -2.25 8.00 10.59
C SER A 37 -2.02 9.26 11.41
N LEU A 38 -2.24 10.46 10.84
CA LEU A 38 -2.17 11.73 11.57
C LEU A 38 -3.18 11.75 12.73
N VAL A 39 -4.44 11.38 12.46
CA VAL A 39 -5.50 11.34 13.48
C VAL A 39 -5.13 10.34 14.58
N LEU A 40 -4.65 9.15 14.22
CA LEU A 40 -4.20 8.13 15.15
C LEU A 40 -2.99 8.56 15.98
N LEU A 41 -1.99 9.19 15.36
CA LEU A 41 -0.79 9.69 16.04
C LEU A 41 -1.09 10.85 16.98
N ARG A 42 -2.08 11.72 16.68
CA ARG A 42 -2.44 12.85 17.56
C ARG A 42 -3.44 12.45 18.66
N ARG A 43 -4.55 11.80 18.32
CA ARG A 43 -5.65 11.53 19.26
C ARG A 43 -5.60 10.14 19.90
N GLY A 44 -4.74 9.24 19.41
CA GLY A 44 -4.68 7.86 19.87
C GLY A 44 -5.77 6.99 19.27
N LEU A 45 -5.71 5.68 19.54
CA LEU A 45 -6.55 4.68 18.87
C LEU A 45 -8.05 4.89 19.16
N ASN A 46 -8.43 5.06 20.43
CA ASN A 46 -9.84 5.17 20.84
C ASN A 46 -10.58 6.31 20.11
N ASP A 47 -9.94 7.47 20.00
CA ASP A 47 -10.53 8.63 19.33
C ASP A 47 -10.44 8.54 17.80
N ALA A 48 -9.43 7.83 17.28
CA ALA A 48 -9.22 7.67 15.85
C ALA A 48 -10.13 6.60 15.24
N LEU A 49 -10.51 5.54 15.98
CA LEU A 49 -11.32 4.42 15.49
C LEU A 49 -12.57 4.90 14.73
N GLY A 50 -13.27 5.90 15.28
CA GLY A 50 -14.45 6.48 14.65
C GLY A 50 -14.21 7.16 13.30
N VAL A 51 -12.97 7.51 12.96
CA VAL A 51 -12.53 8.01 11.64
C VAL A 51 -12.00 6.86 10.78
N LEU A 52 -11.20 5.97 11.36
CA LEU A 52 -10.57 4.86 10.64
C LEU A 52 -11.59 3.87 10.08
N VAL A 53 -12.71 3.63 10.79
CA VAL A 53 -13.81 2.80 10.28
C VAL A 53 -14.34 3.33 8.93
N TRP A 54 -14.48 4.65 8.80
CA TRP A 54 -14.89 5.28 7.54
C TRP A 54 -13.83 5.24 6.45
N ALA A 55 -12.55 5.12 6.82
CA ALA A 55 -11.45 4.84 5.87
C ALA A 55 -11.55 3.43 5.28
N VAL A 56 -11.84 2.48 6.16
CA VAL A 56 -11.82 1.04 5.85
C VAL A 56 -13.03 0.65 5.01
N LEU A 57 -14.18 1.32 5.18
CA LEU A 57 -15.40 1.00 4.41
C LEU A 57 -15.20 1.08 2.87
N PRO A 58 -14.72 2.19 2.28
CA PRO A 58 -14.42 2.23 0.85
C PRO A 58 -13.31 1.24 0.45
N ALA A 59 -12.32 1.01 1.32
CA ALA A 59 -11.24 0.06 1.06
C ALA A 59 -11.74 -1.39 0.96
N LEU A 60 -12.72 -1.76 1.78
CA LEU A 60 -13.42 -3.05 1.70
C LEU A 60 -14.27 -3.14 0.42
N ALA A 61 -14.89 -2.04 0.00
CA ALA A 61 -15.59 -2.00 -1.28
C ALA A 61 -14.64 -2.29 -2.46
N TRP A 62 -13.45 -1.69 -2.47
CA TRP A 62 -12.42 -2.00 -3.48
C TRP A 62 -11.98 -3.46 -3.45
N TRP A 63 -11.77 -4.03 -2.26
CA TRP A 63 -11.46 -5.46 -2.14
C TRP A 63 -12.59 -6.32 -2.71
N TYR A 64 -13.85 -5.99 -2.45
CA TYR A 64 -14.97 -6.72 -3.05
C TYR A 64 -14.92 -6.72 -4.59
N PHE A 65 -14.42 -5.65 -5.22
CA PHE A 65 -14.16 -5.57 -6.67
C PHE A 65 -12.82 -6.18 -7.11
N GLY A 66 -12.15 -6.92 -6.22
CA GLY A 66 -10.90 -7.60 -6.50
C GLY A 66 -9.64 -6.74 -6.33
N ASP A 67 -9.71 -5.55 -5.74
CA ASP A 67 -8.54 -4.70 -5.49
C ASP A 67 -8.21 -4.54 -3.99
N PRO A 68 -7.26 -5.32 -3.45
CA PRO A 68 -6.91 -5.27 -2.03
C PRO A 68 -5.95 -4.13 -1.68
N ARG A 69 -5.38 -3.41 -2.67
CA ARG A 69 -4.23 -2.51 -2.46
C ARG A 69 -4.51 -1.38 -1.49
N THR A 70 -5.67 -0.73 -1.64
CA THR A 70 -6.12 0.36 -0.75
C THR A 70 -6.18 -0.13 0.70
N LEU A 71 -6.76 -1.31 0.95
CA LEU A 71 -6.88 -1.82 2.31
C LEU A 71 -5.53 -2.22 2.90
N LEU A 72 -4.67 -2.89 2.11
CA LEU A 72 -3.33 -3.27 2.55
C LEU A 72 -2.55 -2.05 3.04
N VAL A 73 -2.52 -0.98 2.25
CA VAL A 73 -1.80 0.26 2.60
C VAL A 73 -2.42 0.93 3.83
N LEU A 74 -3.74 1.00 3.94
CA LEU A 74 -4.40 1.58 5.12
C LEU A 74 -4.05 0.81 6.40
N LEU A 75 -4.25 -0.51 6.40
CA LEU A 75 -4.01 -1.34 7.56
C LEU A 75 -2.53 -1.35 7.95
N GLY A 76 -1.63 -1.44 6.97
CA GLY A 76 -0.19 -1.37 7.24
C GLY A 76 0.22 -0.01 7.80
N THR A 77 -0.29 1.09 7.26
CA THR A 77 0.06 2.43 7.75
C THR A 77 -0.48 2.64 9.16
N PHE A 78 -1.71 2.21 9.46
CA PHE A 78 -2.28 2.32 10.80
C PHE A 78 -1.56 1.42 11.80
N GLY A 79 -1.20 0.19 11.42
CA GLY A 79 -0.41 -0.71 12.24
C GLY A 79 0.98 -0.16 12.58
N LEU A 80 1.68 0.38 11.59
CA LEU A 80 2.98 1.04 11.81
C LEU A 80 2.84 2.35 12.61
N ALA A 81 1.74 3.10 12.43
CA ALA A 81 1.47 4.30 13.22
C ALA A 81 1.22 3.96 14.71
N LEU A 82 0.53 2.85 15.01
CA LEU A 82 0.38 2.34 16.37
C LEU A 82 1.73 1.93 16.98
N LEU A 83 2.57 1.25 16.21
CA LEU A 83 3.92 0.88 16.62
C LEU A 83 4.79 2.12 16.89
N LEU A 84 4.71 3.12 16.01
CA LEU A 84 5.43 4.38 16.18
C LEU A 84 4.94 5.15 17.42
N ARG A 85 3.62 5.20 17.67
CA ARG A 85 3.05 5.90 18.82
C ARG A 85 3.46 5.27 20.16
N SER A 86 3.52 3.93 20.22
CA SER A 86 3.80 3.22 21.47
C SER A 86 5.27 3.29 21.88
N GLN A 87 6.21 3.29 20.92
CA GLN A 87 7.64 3.12 21.22
C GLN A 87 8.52 4.26 20.70
N ASN A 88 7.98 5.14 19.86
CA ASN A 88 8.68 6.23 19.17
C ASN A 88 10.03 5.80 18.52
N ALA A 89 10.12 4.53 18.11
CA ALA A 89 11.35 3.90 17.65
C ALA A 89 11.26 3.58 16.15
N TRP A 90 11.76 4.49 15.31
CA TRP A 90 11.83 4.33 13.86
C TRP A 90 12.54 3.06 13.38
N PRO A 91 13.64 2.59 14.01
CA PRO A 91 14.28 1.34 13.58
C PRO A 91 13.34 0.14 13.60
N ARG A 92 12.46 0.04 14.61
CA ARG A 92 11.47 -1.05 14.70
C ARG A 92 10.37 -0.90 13.67
N VAL A 93 9.91 0.33 13.42
CA VAL A 93 8.93 0.63 12.37
C VAL A 93 9.45 0.19 11.01
N MET A 94 10.72 0.49 10.70
CA MET A 94 11.37 0.07 9.46
C MET A 94 11.45 -1.46 9.37
N LEU A 95 11.89 -2.14 10.44
CA LEU A 95 11.95 -3.60 10.47
C LEU A 95 10.57 -4.26 10.27
N CYS A 96 9.55 -3.79 10.99
CA CYS A 96 8.18 -4.28 10.83
C CYS A 96 7.60 -3.97 9.44
N SER A 97 7.99 -2.86 8.82
CA SER A 97 7.55 -2.54 7.45
C SER A 97 8.07 -3.53 6.41
N VAL A 98 9.27 -4.09 6.59
CA VAL A 98 9.79 -5.16 5.73
C VAL A 98 8.93 -6.41 5.87
N GLY A 99 8.57 -6.78 7.11
CA GLY A 99 7.62 -7.86 7.37
C GLY A 99 6.25 -7.63 6.73
N LEU A 100 5.74 -6.40 6.74
CA LEU A 100 4.51 -6.04 6.02
C LEU A 100 4.64 -6.22 4.51
N GLY A 101 5.80 -5.90 3.92
CA GLY A 101 6.05 -6.16 2.49
C GLY A 101 5.92 -7.64 2.13
N LEU A 102 6.42 -8.55 2.98
CA LEU A 102 6.23 -9.99 2.80
C LEU A 102 4.76 -10.39 2.92
N LEU A 103 4.05 -9.85 3.92
CA LEU A 103 2.61 -10.08 4.09
C LEU A 103 1.82 -9.59 2.87
N TYR A 104 2.20 -8.46 2.28
CA TYR A 104 1.58 -7.94 1.06
C TYR A 104 1.82 -8.87 -0.14
N ALA A 105 3.03 -9.43 -0.30
CA ALA A 105 3.30 -10.38 -1.37
C ALA A 105 2.39 -11.62 -1.27
N VAL A 106 2.20 -12.15 -0.06
CA VAL A 106 1.27 -13.26 0.19
C VAL A 106 -0.17 -12.87 -0.10
N ALA A 107 -0.63 -11.71 0.39
CA ALA A 107 -1.99 -11.24 0.18
C ALA A 107 -2.30 -10.97 -1.31
N LEU A 108 -1.35 -10.35 -2.02
CA LEU A 108 -1.47 -10.10 -3.46
C LEU A 108 -1.48 -11.41 -4.25
N GLY A 109 -0.62 -12.38 -3.91
CA GLY A 109 -0.64 -13.69 -4.56
C GLY A 109 -1.96 -14.43 -4.37
N ALA A 110 -2.58 -14.30 -3.19
CA ALA A 110 -3.83 -15.00 -2.87
C ALA A 110 -5.09 -14.36 -3.49
N VAL A 111 -5.14 -13.02 -3.57
CA VAL A 111 -6.37 -12.28 -3.90
C VAL A 111 -6.25 -11.48 -5.20
N PHE A 112 -5.03 -11.08 -5.58
CA PHE A 112 -4.76 -10.22 -6.74
C PHE A 112 -3.98 -10.95 -7.85
N GLY A 113 -4.00 -12.29 -7.85
CA GLY A 113 -3.22 -13.12 -8.75
C GLY A 113 -3.64 -12.99 -10.22
N GLU A 114 -4.94 -12.89 -10.51
CA GLU A 114 -5.46 -12.77 -11.89
C GLU A 114 -4.95 -11.49 -12.60
N PRO A 115 -5.08 -10.28 -12.04
CA PRO A 115 -4.50 -9.08 -12.63
C PRO A 115 -2.98 -9.17 -12.84
N ILE A 116 -2.25 -9.79 -11.90
CA ILE A 116 -0.80 -9.99 -12.01
C ILE A 116 -0.47 -10.95 -13.15
N ALA A 117 -1.21 -12.05 -13.28
CA ALA A 117 -1.03 -13.02 -14.35
C ALA A 117 -1.33 -12.40 -15.73
N ALA A 118 -2.41 -11.61 -15.83
CA ALA A 118 -2.73 -10.88 -17.05
C ALA A 118 -1.60 -9.93 -17.47
N LEU A 119 -1.06 -9.17 -16.51
CA LEU A 119 0.10 -8.29 -16.75
C LEU A 119 1.35 -9.10 -17.14
N ALA A 120 1.59 -10.24 -16.50
CA ALA A 120 2.70 -11.12 -16.85
C ALA A 120 2.58 -11.63 -18.29
N THR A 121 1.39 -12.03 -18.73
CA THR A 121 1.12 -12.47 -20.10
C THR A 121 1.36 -11.35 -21.12
N GLU A 122 0.96 -10.11 -20.83
CA GLU A 122 1.28 -8.99 -21.72
C GLU A 122 2.79 -8.71 -21.75
N LEU A 123 3.47 -8.82 -20.62
CA LEU A 123 4.91 -8.63 -20.55
C LEU A 123 5.67 -9.73 -21.31
N GLN A 124 5.20 -10.99 -21.26
CA GLN A 124 5.76 -12.11 -22.02
C GLN A 124 5.76 -11.84 -23.54
N LYS A 125 4.71 -11.20 -24.06
CA LYS A 125 4.63 -10.87 -25.50
C LYS A 125 5.70 -9.86 -25.92
N VAL A 126 6.04 -8.93 -25.04
CA VAL A 126 6.97 -7.81 -25.32
C VAL A 126 8.41 -8.16 -24.91
N LEU A 127 8.60 -9.18 -24.08
CA LEU A 127 9.90 -9.61 -23.56
C LEU A 127 10.94 -9.96 -24.64
N PRO A 128 10.60 -10.67 -25.74
CA PRO A 128 11.54 -10.96 -26.82
C PRO A 128 12.05 -9.70 -27.50
N ASP A 129 11.19 -8.69 -27.68
CA ASP A 129 11.54 -7.42 -28.32
C ASP A 129 12.39 -6.56 -27.39
N MET A 130 12.11 -6.55 -26.07
CA MET A 130 12.89 -5.82 -25.08
C MET A 130 14.32 -6.35 -24.92
N LEU A 131 14.48 -7.67 -24.91
CA LEU A 131 15.77 -8.33 -24.70
C LEU A 131 16.50 -8.64 -26.01
N SER A 132 15.81 -8.55 -27.15
CA SER A 132 16.34 -8.70 -28.51
C SER A 132 17.35 -9.86 -28.65
N GLN A 133 18.62 -9.56 -28.91
CA GLN A 133 19.69 -10.54 -29.09
C GLN A 133 19.93 -11.39 -27.84
N ALA A 134 19.75 -10.84 -26.64
CA ALA A 134 19.94 -11.58 -25.40
C ALA A 134 18.88 -12.68 -25.24
N TYR A 135 17.63 -12.41 -25.65
CA TYR A 135 16.56 -13.42 -25.59
C TYR A 135 16.81 -14.59 -26.55
N GLN A 136 17.32 -14.28 -27.75
CA GLN A 136 17.61 -15.30 -28.77
C GLN A 136 18.76 -16.23 -28.36
N GLN A 137 19.72 -15.73 -27.59
CA GLN A 137 20.85 -16.51 -27.07
C GLN A 137 20.46 -17.49 -25.94
N LEU A 138 19.32 -17.26 -25.27
CA LEU A 138 18.83 -18.17 -24.23
C LEU A 138 18.32 -19.47 -24.83
N SER A 139 18.66 -20.57 -24.18
CA SER A 139 18.06 -21.89 -24.43
C SER A 139 16.56 -21.88 -24.10
N VAL A 140 15.84 -22.87 -24.64
CA VAL A 140 14.38 -23.03 -24.39
C VAL A 140 14.08 -23.15 -22.89
N GLU A 141 14.94 -23.85 -22.14
CA GLU A 141 14.81 -24.04 -20.70
C GLU A 141 15.02 -22.74 -19.91
N GLU A 142 16.00 -21.92 -20.31
CA GLU A 142 16.25 -20.62 -19.69
C GLU A 142 15.10 -19.63 -19.95
N ARG A 143 14.51 -19.66 -21.15
CA ARG A 143 13.32 -18.85 -21.48
C ARG A 143 12.14 -19.24 -20.61
N ALA A 144 11.86 -20.53 -20.47
CA ALA A 144 10.78 -21.01 -19.61
C ALA A 144 10.99 -20.62 -18.13
N ARG A 145 12.23 -20.64 -17.63
CA ARG A 145 12.56 -20.14 -16.29
C ARG A 145 12.34 -18.63 -16.16
N LEU A 146 12.76 -17.85 -17.15
CA LEU A 146 12.57 -16.40 -17.16
C LEU A 146 11.07 -16.05 -17.13
N GLU A 147 10.27 -16.71 -17.96
CA GLU A 147 8.81 -16.52 -18.01
C GLU A 147 8.14 -16.92 -16.68
N ALA A 148 8.58 -18.01 -16.06
CA ALA A 148 8.08 -18.46 -14.75
C ALA A 148 8.39 -17.47 -13.62
N LEU A 149 9.46 -16.68 -13.74
CA LEU A 149 9.84 -15.65 -12.75
C LEU A 149 8.99 -14.38 -12.85
N LEU A 150 8.29 -14.13 -13.97
CA LEU A 150 7.55 -12.88 -14.16
C LEU A 150 6.47 -12.67 -13.09
N ILE A 151 5.65 -13.69 -12.82
CA ILE A 151 4.57 -13.57 -11.82
C ILE A 151 5.14 -13.31 -10.41
N PRO A 152 6.11 -14.09 -9.90
CA PRO A 152 6.75 -13.81 -8.61
C PRO A 152 7.41 -12.42 -8.55
N VAL A 153 8.12 -12.01 -9.60
CA VAL A 153 8.81 -10.71 -9.65
C VAL A 153 7.80 -9.56 -9.64
N LEU A 154 6.75 -9.62 -10.48
CA LEU A 154 5.69 -8.60 -10.50
C LEU A 154 4.96 -8.52 -9.17
N THR A 155 4.65 -9.66 -8.55
CA THR A 155 4.04 -9.72 -7.21
C THR A 155 4.94 -9.06 -6.17
N GLY A 156 6.24 -9.40 -6.18
CA GLY A 156 7.22 -8.84 -5.26
C GLY A 156 7.43 -7.33 -5.45
N LEU A 157 7.50 -6.86 -6.69
CA LEU A 157 7.63 -5.44 -7.02
C LEU A 157 6.40 -4.65 -6.58
N LEU A 158 5.20 -5.17 -6.83
CA LEU A 158 3.96 -4.53 -6.38
C LEU A 158 3.87 -4.50 -4.85
N ALA A 159 4.21 -5.60 -4.18
CA ALA A 159 4.26 -5.65 -2.72
C ALA A 159 5.26 -4.64 -2.13
N ALA A 160 6.46 -4.53 -2.71
CA ALA A 160 7.47 -3.55 -2.33
C ALA A 160 6.97 -2.12 -2.55
N LEU A 161 6.33 -1.84 -3.69
CA LEU A 161 5.73 -0.53 -3.96
C LEU A 161 4.68 -0.16 -2.91
N LEU A 162 3.75 -1.07 -2.57
CA LEU A 162 2.76 -0.82 -1.52
C LEU A 162 3.39 -0.62 -0.15
N GLN A 163 4.47 -1.34 0.17
CA GLN A 163 5.22 -1.17 1.40
C GLN A 163 5.90 0.20 1.46
N ILE A 164 6.51 0.67 0.37
CA ILE A 164 7.08 2.01 0.28
C ILE A 164 6.00 3.07 0.47
N VAL A 165 4.86 2.94 -0.22
CA VAL A 165 3.73 3.88 -0.08
C VAL A 165 3.20 3.88 1.35
N THR A 166 3.11 2.70 1.99
CA THR A 166 2.72 2.56 3.40
C THR A 166 3.63 3.39 4.32
N LEU A 167 4.95 3.30 4.12
CA LEU A 167 5.94 4.09 4.86
C LEU A 167 5.85 5.58 4.55
N LEU A 168 5.72 5.96 3.28
CA LEU A 168 5.61 7.36 2.87
C LEU A 168 4.35 8.01 3.46
N SER A 169 3.22 7.31 3.47
CA SER A 169 1.99 7.76 4.12
C SER A 169 2.18 7.97 5.63
N LEU A 170 2.89 7.06 6.31
CA LEU A 170 3.21 7.21 7.73
C LEU A 170 4.13 8.42 7.98
N ILE A 171 5.20 8.55 7.19
CA ILE A 171 6.16 9.67 7.29
C ILE A 171 5.41 10.99 7.07
N LEU A 172 4.51 11.05 6.09
CA LEU A 172 3.70 12.23 5.83
C LEU A 172 2.76 12.55 6.99
N GLY A 173 2.07 11.56 7.54
CA GLY A 173 1.24 11.73 8.73
C GLY A 173 2.03 12.22 9.94
N ARG A 174 3.25 11.70 10.14
CA ARG A 174 4.16 12.13 11.19
C ARG A 174 4.68 13.55 10.95
N PHE A 175 4.95 13.92 9.70
CA PHE A 175 5.35 15.26 9.31
C PHE A 175 4.25 16.28 9.57
N TRP A 176 2.98 15.94 9.30
CA TRP A 176 1.83 16.78 9.65
C TRP A 176 1.55 16.87 11.16
N GLN A 177 2.06 15.91 11.93
CA GLN A 177 1.98 15.96 13.39
C GLN A 177 2.93 17.00 13.99
N ALA A 178 4.11 17.18 13.39
CA ALA A 178 5.16 18.11 13.84
C ALA A 178 4.76 19.59 13.61
#